data_AF-A0A2P5EII3-F1
#
_entry.id   AF-A0A2P5EII3-F1
#
_cell.length_a   1.000
_cell.length_b   1.000
_cell.length_c   1.000
_cell.angle_alpha   90.00
_cell.angle_beta   90.00
_cell.angle_gamma   90.00
#
_symmetry.space_group_name_H-M   'P 1'
#
loop_
_entity.id
_entity.type
_entity.pdbx_description
1 polymer ?
#
loop_
_entity_poly.entity_id
_entity_poly.type
_entity_poly.pdbx_seq_one_letter_code
_entity_poly.pdbx_strand_id
1 'polypeptide(L)'
;MFSSSSFNLPNLRSTPPASIISEPNPKTLIPTTISLRAKPESPYEPDPEPQVRKFKGSPQLKRWSRARAIRSGRKLDRPGKRSQVMELDRQVQLRQSAELEPSSEAGADGYDDVAATVSKSIYMVSDGTGWTAEHSVNAALGQFEHCLVDRGCPVHTHLFSGIDDVEPLMEIVKQAAKEGAMVVYTLADPSMAEAAKQACKLWGLPSTDILGPITEAIASHLGVSPSGLPRGAPGRNFPLSDEYFRRIEAIEFTIKQDDGALPQNLNKADIVLAGVSRTGKTPLSIYLAQKGYKVANVPIVMGVEMPKTLFQVDPEKVFGLTINPVVLQTIRRARAKSLGFSKEVRSNYSEMDYVRGELEFAGRIFAQNPVWPVIEVTGKAIEETAAVILRLYQDRKNRCSMPRISKRY
;
A
#
# COMPACT_ATOMS: atom_id res chain seq x y z
N MET A 1 -36.97 -37.71 -41.33
CA MET A 1 -36.75 -39.15 -41.62
C MET A 1 -36.24 -39.81 -40.34
N PHE A 2 -36.64 -41.04 -40.04
CA PHE A 2 -36.14 -41.79 -38.89
C PHE A 2 -34.82 -42.49 -39.24
N SER A 3 -33.90 -42.56 -38.28
CA SER A 3 -33.02 -43.72 -38.09
C SER A 3 -32.55 -43.75 -36.64
N SER A 4 -32.74 -44.87 -35.97
CA SER A 4 -32.37 -45.07 -34.56
C SER A 4 -31.82 -46.48 -34.37
N SER A 5 -30.63 -46.59 -33.78
CA SER A 5 -30.13 -47.87 -33.27
C SER A 5 -29.14 -47.64 -32.12
N SER A 6 -29.26 -48.48 -31.10
CA SER A 6 -28.43 -48.56 -29.89
C SER A 6 -28.30 -50.05 -29.53
N PHE A 7 -27.53 -50.37 -28.47
CA PHE A 7 -27.14 -51.72 -28.04
C PHE A 7 -26.06 -52.37 -28.96
N ASN A 8 -25.13 -53.19 -28.46
CA ASN A 8 -25.13 -53.95 -27.20
C ASN A 8 -23.82 -53.87 -26.39
N LEU A 9 -23.88 -54.37 -25.15
CA LEU A 9 -22.78 -54.57 -24.17
C LEU A 9 -22.41 -56.07 -24.10
N PRO A 10 -21.26 -56.48 -23.52
CA PRO A 10 -21.30 -56.93 -22.12
C PRO A 10 -20.03 -56.69 -21.27
N ASN A 11 -20.12 -57.02 -19.98
CA ASN A 11 -19.12 -56.83 -18.93
C ASN A 11 -18.06 -57.96 -18.86
N LEU A 12 -17.00 -57.73 -18.06
CA LEU A 12 -16.50 -58.72 -17.07
C LEU A 12 -15.78 -58.03 -15.88
N ARG A 13 -15.60 -58.76 -14.77
CA ARG A 13 -15.15 -58.24 -13.44
C ARG A 13 -14.38 -59.33 -12.67
N SER A 14 -13.73 -58.95 -11.55
CA SER A 14 -13.21 -59.80 -10.43
C SER A 14 -11.72 -60.25 -10.42
N THR A 15 -11.29 -60.85 -9.29
CA THR A 15 -9.96 -60.84 -8.61
C THR A 15 -9.70 -62.21 -7.89
N PRO A 16 -8.70 -62.44 -6.97
CA PRO A 16 -7.45 -61.76 -6.57
C PRO A 16 -6.21 -62.62 -7.00
N PRO A 17 -5.24 -63.19 -6.21
CA PRO A 17 -4.74 -63.07 -4.80
C PRO A 17 -3.38 -62.29 -4.69
N ALA A 18 -2.71 -61.99 -3.56
CA ALA A 18 -2.86 -62.22 -2.10
C ALA A 18 -1.91 -63.24 -1.38
N SER A 19 -0.67 -62.83 -1.03
CA SER A 19 0.24 -63.38 0.02
C SER A 19 1.27 -62.27 0.40
N ILE A 20 1.53 -61.80 1.64
CA ILE A 20 1.57 -62.26 3.06
C ILE A 20 2.99 -62.72 3.49
N ILE A 21 3.35 -62.51 4.79
CA ILE A 21 4.64 -62.77 5.51
C ILE A 21 5.67 -61.63 5.36
N SER A 22 6.34 -61.08 6.40
CA SER A 22 6.12 -61.07 7.88
C SER A 22 7.00 -60.03 8.60
N GLU A 23 6.61 -59.55 9.79
CA GLU A 23 7.53 -58.95 10.80
C GLU A 23 8.29 -60.03 11.60
N PRO A 24 9.29 -59.67 12.44
CA PRO A 24 8.98 -59.63 13.89
C PRO A 24 9.61 -58.45 14.67
N ASN A 25 9.17 -58.29 15.92
CA ASN A 25 9.38 -57.12 16.78
C ASN A 25 10.46 -57.37 17.91
N PRO A 26 10.51 -56.72 19.10
CA PRO A 26 11.71 -56.00 19.54
C PRO A 26 12.46 -56.66 20.72
N LYS A 27 13.53 -55.99 21.21
CA LYS A 27 14.15 -56.28 22.51
C LYS A 27 14.39 -55.02 23.36
N THR A 28 13.93 -55.07 24.61
CA THR A 28 14.11 -54.07 25.67
C THR A 28 15.20 -54.51 26.65
N LEU A 29 16.04 -53.59 27.14
CA LEU A 29 16.87 -53.79 28.34
C LEU A 29 17.09 -52.49 29.13
N ILE A 30 17.04 -52.63 30.46
CA ILE A 30 17.38 -51.70 31.55
C ILE A 30 17.56 -52.58 32.82
N PRO A 31 18.05 -52.10 33.97
CA PRO A 31 18.92 -50.95 34.26
C PRO A 31 20.16 -51.36 35.12
N THR A 32 20.95 -50.40 35.61
CA THR A 32 21.79 -50.58 36.82
C THR A 32 21.87 -49.29 37.64
N THR A 33 21.90 -49.40 38.97
CA THR A 33 21.82 -48.28 39.92
C THR A 33 22.73 -48.45 41.14
N ILE A 34 23.42 -47.38 41.53
CA ILE A 34 24.06 -47.17 42.85
C ILE A 34 23.87 -45.66 43.14
N SER A 35 23.14 -45.15 44.14
CA SER A 35 22.80 -45.53 45.53
C SER A 35 23.69 -44.84 46.59
N LEU A 36 23.12 -44.62 47.79
CA LEU A 36 23.58 -43.81 48.95
C LEU A 36 23.21 -42.30 48.91
N ARG A 37 22.79 -41.65 50.01
CA ARG A 37 22.03 -42.10 51.21
C ARG A 37 21.44 -40.84 51.91
N ALA A 38 20.20 -40.86 52.39
CA ALA A 38 19.51 -39.64 52.89
C ALA A 38 19.43 -39.53 54.43
N LYS A 39 19.45 -38.27 54.95
CA LYS A 39 18.86 -37.74 56.21
C LYS A 39 19.49 -36.37 56.57
N PRO A 40 18.83 -35.48 57.36
CA PRO A 40 17.50 -34.90 57.18
C PRO A 40 17.55 -33.34 57.21
N GLU A 41 16.41 -32.66 57.18
CA GLU A 41 16.31 -31.19 57.06
C GLU A 41 16.32 -30.42 58.40
N SER A 42 16.93 -29.22 58.40
CA SER A 42 16.49 -28.04 59.17
C SER A 42 17.00 -26.75 58.48
N PRO A 43 16.38 -25.58 58.67
CA PRO A 43 16.35 -24.54 57.62
C PRO A 43 17.50 -23.53 57.63
N TYR A 44 17.81 -22.98 56.46
CA TYR A 44 18.52 -21.72 56.25
C TYR A 44 17.94 -20.95 55.05
N GLU A 45 18.17 -19.63 55.02
CA GLU A 45 17.52 -18.66 54.13
C GLU A 45 18.06 -18.69 52.68
N PRO A 46 17.26 -18.28 51.67
CA PRO A 46 17.70 -18.25 50.27
C PRO A 46 18.56 -17.02 49.93
N ASP A 47 19.68 -17.25 49.25
CA ASP A 47 20.49 -16.21 48.60
C ASP A 47 19.68 -15.41 47.54
N PRO A 48 20.00 -14.12 47.32
CA PRO A 48 19.25 -13.27 46.39
C PRO A 48 19.52 -13.62 44.91
N GLU A 49 18.44 -13.73 44.11
CA GLU A 49 18.54 -14.00 42.68
C GLU A 49 19.38 -12.97 41.90
N PRO A 50 20.14 -13.40 40.86
CA PRO A 50 20.94 -12.50 40.04
C PRO A 50 20.07 -11.55 39.21
N GLN A 51 20.15 -10.25 39.52
CA GLN A 51 19.34 -9.22 38.85
C GLN A 51 19.50 -9.22 37.32
N VAL A 52 18.42 -9.56 36.61
CA VAL A 52 18.37 -9.53 35.14
C VAL A 52 18.60 -8.10 34.63
N ARG A 53 19.81 -7.84 34.12
CA ARG A 53 20.19 -6.57 33.48
C ARG A 53 19.31 -6.34 32.24
N LYS A 54 18.25 -5.55 32.40
CA LYS A 54 17.37 -5.09 31.31
C LYS A 54 18.18 -4.32 30.27
N PHE A 55 18.62 -5.00 29.21
CA PHE A 55 19.30 -4.40 28.08
C PHE A 55 18.45 -3.25 27.52
N LYS A 56 18.92 -2.00 27.70
CA LYS A 56 18.33 -0.82 27.07
C LYS A 56 18.68 -0.84 25.58
N GLY A 57 17.97 -1.67 24.81
CA GLY A 57 18.10 -1.74 23.35
C GLY A 57 18.08 -0.35 22.73
N SER A 58 18.98 -0.11 21.76
CA SER A 58 19.40 1.24 21.38
C SER A 58 18.22 2.13 20.92
N PRO A 59 18.33 3.46 21.07
CA PRO A 59 17.30 4.38 20.59
C PRO A 59 16.97 4.16 19.10
N GLN A 60 17.99 3.86 18.29
CA GLN A 60 17.86 3.53 16.88
C GLN A 60 17.06 2.24 16.64
N LEU A 61 17.36 1.14 17.36
CA LEU A 61 16.61 -0.11 17.26
C LEU A 61 15.13 0.06 17.68
N LYS A 62 14.86 0.89 18.70
CA LYS A 62 13.51 1.27 19.12
C LYS A 62 12.78 2.14 18.08
N ARG A 63 13.49 3.02 17.37
CA ARG A 63 12.95 3.75 16.21
C ARG A 63 12.57 2.79 15.08
N TRP A 64 13.46 1.84 14.77
CA TRP A 64 13.28 0.86 13.70
C TRP A 64 12.19 -0.17 13.98
N SER A 65 11.88 -0.49 15.24
CA SER A 65 10.71 -1.30 15.59
C SER A 65 9.41 -0.49 15.51
N ARG A 66 9.41 0.79 15.96
CA ARG A 66 8.25 1.68 15.88
C ARG A 66 7.83 1.99 14.44
N ALA A 67 8.77 2.28 13.54
CA ALA A 67 8.48 2.50 12.12
C ALA A 67 7.82 1.26 11.47
N ARG A 68 8.38 0.06 11.70
CA ARG A 68 7.81 -1.21 11.21
C ARG A 68 6.44 -1.51 11.81
N ALA A 69 6.20 -1.18 13.08
CA ALA A 69 4.89 -1.34 13.71
C ALA A 69 3.80 -0.51 13.00
N ILE A 70 4.13 0.73 12.62
CA ILE A 70 3.20 1.63 11.90
C ILE A 70 2.87 1.07 10.49
N ARG A 71 3.87 0.58 9.73
CA ARG A 71 3.61 -0.12 8.45
C ARG A 71 2.67 -1.31 8.62
N SER A 72 2.83 -2.09 9.70
CA SER A 72 1.93 -3.22 10.03
C SER A 72 0.53 -2.81 10.53
N GLY A 73 0.16 -1.52 10.47
CA GLY A 73 -1.14 -1.01 10.92
C GLY A 73 -1.33 -1.00 12.45
N ARG A 74 -0.29 -1.28 13.24
CA ARG A 74 -0.36 -1.26 14.71
C ARG A 74 -0.23 0.17 15.21
N LYS A 75 -1.26 0.66 15.91
CA LYS A 75 -1.14 1.87 16.72
C LYS A 75 -0.17 1.62 17.87
N LEU A 76 0.68 2.61 18.14
CA LEU A 76 1.52 2.67 19.33
C LEU A 76 0.81 3.56 20.35
N ASP A 77 0.45 3.01 21.50
CA ASP A 77 -0.11 3.81 22.59
C ASP A 77 0.96 4.76 23.16
N ARG A 78 0.59 6.04 23.26
CA ARG A 78 1.38 7.04 23.98
C ARG A 78 1.01 7.02 25.46
N PRO A 79 1.96 6.89 26.40
CA PRO A 79 1.68 7.21 27.80
C PRO A 79 1.47 8.72 27.97
N GLY A 80 0.43 9.12 28.69
CA GLY A 80 0.33 10.44 29.32
C GLY A 80 -0.03 11.66 28.45
N LYS A 81 -1.32 11.83 28.15
CA LYS A 81 -2.06 13.09 28.43
C LYS A 81 -3.57 12.85 28.24
N ARG A 82 -4.27 12.63 29.36
CA ARG A 82 -5.74 12.57 29.48
C ARG A 82 -6.11 13.53 30.63
N SER A 83 -7.34 14.06 30.62
CA SER A 83 -7.81 15.12 31.54
C SER A 83 -7.30 16.54 31.23
N GLN A 84 -7.76 17.12 30.13
CA GLN A 84 -7.96 18.59 29.96
C GLN A 84 -8.78 18.90 28.67
N VAL A 85 -9.93 18.25 28.50
CA VAL A 85 -10.89 18.55 27.41
C VAL A 85 -12.33 18.39 27.93
N MET A 86 -12.71 19.26 28.88
CA MET A 86 -14.09 19.42 29.35
C MET A 86 -14.41 20.88 29.75
N GLU A 87 -13.65 21.86 29.24
CA GLU A 87 -13.84 23.27 29.62
C GLU A 87 -13.36 24.25 28.53
N LEU A 88 -13.83 24.08 27.29
CA LEU A 88 -13.55 25.02 26.19
C LEU A 88 -14.70 25.15 25.17
N ASP A 89 -15.95 24.98 25.62
CA ASP A 89 -17.14 24.92 24.76
C ASP A 89 -18.29 25.81 25.28
N ARG A 90 -17.93 26.95 25.91
CA ARG A 90 -18.89 27.86 26.58
C ARG A 90 -18.60 29.36 26.45
N GLN A 91 -17.72 29.77 25.52
CA GLN A 91 -17.38 31.18 25.25
C GLN A 91 -17.37 31.55 23.75
N VAL A 92 -18.10 30.81 22.91
CA VAL A 92 -18.22 31.08 21.44
C VAL A 92 -19.55 31.79 21.10
N GLN A 93 -20.25 32.32 22.10
CA GLN A 93 -21.36 33.26 21.93
C GLN A 93 -21.04 34.54 22.71
N LEU A 94 -21.37 35.70 22.11
CA LEU A 94 -21.01 37.08 22.52
C LEU A 94 -19.57 37.51 22.22
N ARG A 95 -19.29 37.81 20.93
CA ARG A 95 -18.56 39.02 20.46
C ARG A 95 -18.54 39.08 18.92
N GLN A 96 -19.57 39.68 18.35
CA GLN A 96 -19.48 40.41 17.09
C GLN A 96 -19.26 41.91 17.39
N SER A 97 -18.78 42.65 16.39
CA SER A 97 -18.56 44.11 16.34
C SER A 97 -17.36 44.71 17.09
N ALA A 98 -17.04 45.95 16.70
CA ALA A 98 -15.86 46.78 17.01
C ALA A 98 -14.56 46.47 16.24
N GLU A 99 -13.77 47.53 16.00
CA GLU A 99 -12.67 47.64 15.03
C GLU A 99 -11.41 48.26 15.69
N LEU A 100 -10.34 48.38 14.89
CA LEU A 100 -9.18 49.29 15.03
C LEU A 100 -8.02 48.94 16.00
N GLU A 101 -6.82 49.10 15.44
CA GLU A 101 -5.45 49.08 15.98
C GLU A 101 -5.07 50.42 16.64
N PRO A 102 -3.86 50.61 17.24
CA PRO A 102 -2.95 49.67 17.91
C PRO A 102 -2.52 50.16 19.32
N SER A 103 -1.75 49.39 20.08
CA SER A 103 -0.76 49.95 21.04
C SER A 103 0.28 48.92 21.51
N SER A 104 1.46 49.42 21.89
CA SER A 104 2.60 48.67 22.41
C SER A 104 2.69 48.73 23.94
N GLU A 105 3.13 47.66 24.60
CA GLU A 105 4.37 47.68 25.39
C GLU A 105 4.79 46.27 25.85
N ALA A 106 5.91 46.17 26.57
CA ALA A 106 6.63 44.92 26.81
C ALA A 106 6.13 44.10 28.01
N GLY A 107 6.21 42.77 27.87
CA GLY A 107 6.11 41.81 28.97
C GLY A 107 7.03 40.62 28.67
N ALA A 108 8.11 40.48 29.43
CA ALA A 108 9.07 39.39 29.26
C ALA A 108 8.85 38.31 30.32
N ASP A 109 8.63 37.07 29.90
CA ASP A 109 8.61 35.90 30.78
C ASP A 109 8.87 34.61 29.99
N GLY A 110 9.48 33.61 30.65
CA GLY A 110 9.48 32.21 30.20
C GLY A 110 10.32 31.82 28.98
N TYR A 111 11.65 31.69 29.14
CA TYR A 111 12.46 30.84 28.26
C TYR A 111 12.12 29.36 28.52
N ASP A 112 11.37 28.73 27.62
CA ASP A 112 11.21 27.26 27.56
C ASP A 112 11.78 26.77 26.21
N ASP A 113 13.10 26.54 26.18
CA ASP A 113 13.90 26.30 24.97
C ASP A 113 13.69 24.88 24.39
N VAL A 114 12.46 24.63 23.92
CA VAL A 114 12.13 23.49 23.07
C VAL A 114 12.58 23.82 21.65
N ALA A 115 13.90 23.75 21.43
CA ALA A 115 14.58 24.06 20.18
C ALA A 115 13.76 23.66 18.94
N ALA A 116 13.16 24.65 18.29
CA ALA A 116 12.20 24.43 17.21
C ALA A 116 12.91 23.77 16.03
N THR A 117 12.60 22.50 15.76
CA THR A 117 13.23 21.72 14.69
C THR A 117 12.89 22.34 13.33
N VAL A 118 13.79 23.18 12.82
CA VAL A 118 13.64 23.89 11.54
C VAL A 118 13.35 22.86 10.45
N SER A 119 12.18 23.01 9.83
CA SER A 119 11.70 22.10 8.79
C SER A 119 12.48 22.34 7.50
N LYS A 120 12.91 21.28 6.84
CA LYS A 120 13.72 21.38 5.62
C LYS A 120 12.84 21.39 4.38
N SER A 121 12.99 22.40 3.53
CA SER A 121 12.24 22.51 2.28
C SER A 121 12.92 21.72 1.14
N ILE A 122 12.10 21.03 0.35
CA ILE A 122 12.46 20.42 -0.93
C ILE A 122 11.62 21.11 -1.99
N TYR A 123 12.28 21.81 -2.90
CA TYR A 123 11.66 22.45 -4.05
C TYR A 123 11.71 21.48 -5.24
N MET A 124 10.59 21.33 -5.94
CA MET A 124 10.41 20.37 -7.04
C MET A 124 9.97 21.14 -8.28
N VAL A 125 10.83 21.25 -9.29
CA VAL A 125 10.65 22.17 -10.44
C VAL A 125 10.51 21.39 -11.75
N SER A 126 9.51 21.72 -12.57
CA SER A 126 9.31 21.10 -13.88
C SER A 126 8.71 22.04 -14.92
N ASP A 127 9.23 21.91 -16.14
CA ASP A 127 8.72 22.38 -17.44
C ASP A 127 7.38 21.74 -17.89
N GLY A 128 6.71 21.08 -16.96
CA GLY A 128 5.51 20.29 -17.19
C GLY A 128 4.76 20.14 -15.88
N THR A 129 4.17 18.96 -15.64
CA THR A 129 3.27 18.76 -14.49
C THR A 129 3.95 18.48 -13.16
N GLY A 130 5.28 18.28 -13.11
CA GLY A 130 6.02 18.04 -11.86
C GLY A 130 5.79 16.67 -11.17
N TRP A 131 4.70 15.95 -11.49
CA TRP A 131 4.33 14.65 -10.87
C TRP A 131 5.46 13.60 -10.87
N THR A 132 6.37 13.63 -11.84
CA THR A 132 7.52 12.72 -11.89
C THR A 132 8.57 13.04 -10.82
N ALA A 133 8.85 14.34 -10.60
CA ALA A 133 9.73 14.76 -9.52
C ALA A 133 9.10 14.42 -8.16
N GLU A 134 7.81 14.70 -7.98
CA GLU A 134 7.08 14.42 -6.74
C GLU A 134 7.06 12.91 -6.40
N HIS A 135 6.77 12.04 -7.38
CA HIS A 135 6.81 10.59 -7.15
C HIS A 135 8.21 10.10 -6.73
N SER A 136 9.27 10.59 -7.37
CA SER A 136 10.65 10.24 -7.00
C SER A 136 11.05 10.77 -5.62
N VAL A 137 10.66 12.00 -5.28
CA VAL A 137 10.91 12.58 -3.94
C VAL A 137 10.15 11.81 -2.86
N ASN A 138 8.86 11.49 -3.07
CA ASN A 138 8.07 10.68 -2.13
C ASN A 138 8.66 9.27 -1.95
N ALA A 139 9.13 8.63 -3.03
CA ALA A 139 9.81 7.33 -2.96
C ALA A 139 11.15 7.40 -2.18
N ALA A 140 11.92 8.49 -2.34
CA ALA A 140 13.14 8.73 -1.58
C ALA A 140 12.87 9.02 -0.10
N LEU A 141 11.84 9.81 0.21
CA LEU A 141 11.42 10.12 1.58
C LEU A 141 10.99 8.87 2.37
N GLY A 142 10.51 7.82 1.68
CA GLY A 142 10.24 6.50 2.28
C GLY A 142 11.44 5.84 2.98
N GLN A 143 12.68 6.18 2.61
CA GLN A 143 13.88 5.71 3.33
C GLN A 143 14.04 6.36 4.71
N PHE A 144 13.44 7.55 4.90
CA PHE A 144 13.59 8.40 6.09
C PHE A 144 12.39 8.35 7.05
N GLU A 145 11.39 7.48 6.79
CA GLU A 145 10.20 7.27 7.65
C GLU A 145 10.51 7.26 9.15
N HIS A 146 11.57 6.54 9.55
CA HIS A 146 11.96 6.35 10.95
C HIS A 146 12.34 7.68 11.66
N CYS A 147 12.69 8.71 10.89
CA CYS A 147 12.98 10.05 11.36
C CYS A 147 11.77 10.98 11.20
N LEU A 148 11.05 10.89 10.08
CA LEU A 148 9.82 11.62 9.79
C LEU A 148 8.69 11.35 10.80
N VAL A 149 8.44 10.06 11.13
CA VAL A 149 7.40 9.61 12.08
C VAL A 149 7.56 10.23 13.47
N ASP A 150 8.80 10.37 13.92
CA ASP A 150 9.14 10.97 15.22
C ASP A 150 9.27 12.51 15.14
N ARG A 151 9.02 13.13 13.99
CA ARG A 151 9.29 14.55 13.68
C ARG A 151 10.74 14.99 13.96
N GLY A 152 11.70 14.07 13.90
CA GLY A 152 13.11 14.37 14.14
C GLY A 152 13.83 15.01 12.94
N CYS A 153 13.17 15.03 11.78
CA CYS A 153 13.55 15.78 10.60
C CYS A 153 12.27 16.12 9.83
N PRO A 154 11.54 17.17 10.22
CA PRO A 154 10.37 17.62 9.46
C PRO A 154 10.82 18.14 8.08
N VAL A 155 10.00 17.87 7.07
CA VAL A 155 10.25 18.20 5.67
C VAL A 155 8.99 18.82 5.05
N HIS A 156 9.17 19.87 4.25
CA HIS A 156 8.14 20.41 3.37
C HIS A 156 8.53 20.21 1.90
N THR A 157 7.53 20.01 1.05
CA THR A 157 7.71 19.76 -0.39
C THR A 157 6.91 20.78 -1.17
N HIS A 158 7.58 21.55 -2.03
CA HIS A 158 6.99 22.67 -2.79
C HIS A 158 7.08 22.32 -4.29
N LEU A 159 5.94 22.28 -4.98
CA LEU A 159 5.87 21.88 -6.39
C LEU A 159 5.67 23.10 -7.29
N PHE A 160 6.56 23.28 -8.25
CA PHE A 160 6.53 24.33 -9.26
C PHE A 160 6.43 23.67 -10.65
N SER A 161 5.29 23.88 -11.30
CA SER A 161 4.91 23.21 -12.55
C SER A 161 4.69 24.25 -13.66
N GLY A 162 5.03 23.90 -14.90
CA GLY A 162 5.00 24.83 -16.04
C GLY A 162 6.14 25.85 -16.01
N ILE A 163 7.32 25.47 -15.53
CA ILE A 163 8.51 26.32 -15.49
C ILE A 163 9.36 26.05 -16.74
N ASP A 164 8.94 26.65 -17.85
CA ASP A 164 9.58 26.53 -19.18
C ASP A 164 10.40 27.77 -19.59
N ASP A 165 10.43 28.82 -18.75
CA ASP A 165 11.28 30.01 -18.94
C ASP A 165 12.32 30.21 -17.81
N VAL A 166 13.42 30.90 -18.16
CA VAL A 166 14.57 31.16 -17.26
C VAL A 166 14.23 32.14 -16.14
N GLU A 167 13.38 33.16 -16.36
CA GLU A 167 13.10 34.19 -15.36
C GLU A 167 12.38 33.61 -14.13
N PRO A 168 11.26 32.85 -14.25
CA PRO A 168 10.64 32.18 -13.11
C PRO A 168 11.56 31.14 -12.46
N LEU A 169 12.36 30.41 -13.24
CA LEU A 169 13.36 29.47 -12.71
C LEU A 169 14.36 30.17 -11.79
N MET A 170 14.85 31.35 -12.19
CA MET A 170 15.77 32.14 -11.36
C MET A 170 15.09 32.72 -10.12
N GLU A 171 13.80 33.07 -10.17
CA GLU A 171 13.06 33.48 -8.97
C GLU A 171 12.87 32.32 -7.97
N ILE A 172 12.51 31.13 -8.46
CA ILE A 172 12.36 29.93 -7.64
C ILE A 172 13.70 29.55 -6.98
N VAL A 173 14.82 29.62 -7.70
CA VAL A 173 16.16 29.37 -7.14
C VAL A 173 16.56 30.44 -6.12
N LYS A 174 16.28 31.73 -6.37
CA LYS A 174 16.50 32.81 -5.38
C LYS A 174 15.66 32.60 -4.11
N GLN A 175 14.44 32.09 -4.22
CA GLN A 175 13.59 31.81 -3.06
C GLN A 175 14.06 30.57 -2.29
N ALA A 176 14.42 29.49 -2.99
CA ALA A 176 15.05 28.31 -2.40
C ALA A 176 16.31 28.66 -1.60
N ALA A 177 17.13 29.61 -2.09
CA ALA A 177 18.31 30.12 -1.40
C ALA A 177 17.98 30.79 -0.06
N LYS A 178 16.92 31.60 0.02
CA LYS A 178 16.47 32.24 1.28
C LYS A 178 15.97 31.21 2.31
N GLU A 179 15.35 30.13 1.84
CA GLU A 179 14.77 29.07 2.68
C GLU A 179 15.74 27.92 2.99
N GLY A 180 16.96 27.93 2.43
CA GLY A 180 17.92 26.82 2.55
C GLY A 180 17.41 25.51 1.94
N ALA A 181 16.54 25.60 0.94
CA ALA A 181 15.86 24.47 0.32
C ALA A 181 16.74 23.72 -0.69
N MET A 182 16.61 22.39 -0.76
CA MET A 182 17.22 21.63 -1.87
C MET A 182 16.33 21.68 -3.12
N VAL A 183 16.93 21.79 -4.31
CA VAL A 183 16.21 21.95 -5.59
C VAL A 183 16.29 20.67 -6.42
N VAL A 184 15.18 19.96 -6.49
CA VAL A 184 14.99 18.78 -7.32
C VAL A 184 14.25 19.20 -8.59
N TYR A 185 14.72 18.78 -9.77
CA TYR A 185 14.10 19.23 -11.01
C TYR A 185 14.02 18.15 -12.11
N THR A 186 13.12 18.42 -13.06
CA THR A 186 12.98 17.70 -14.32
C THR A 186 12.70 18.72 -15.42
N LEU A 187 13.73 19.02 -16.22
CA LEU A 187 13.69 20.01 -17.30
C LEU A 187 14.18 19.32 -18.59
N ALA A 188 13.39 19.35 -19.65
CA ALA A 188 13.68 18.65 -20.90
C ALA A 188 14.56 19.46 -21.87
N ASP A 189 14.60 20.79 -21.72
CA ASP A 189 15.54 21.67 -22.42
C ASP A 189 16.91 21.64 -21.71
N PRO A 190 18.01 21.24 -22.40
CA PRO A 190 19.34 21.19 -21.79
C PRO A 190 19.87 22.55 -21.30
N SER A 191 19.46 23.66 -21.94
CA SER A 191 19.85 25.00 -21.53
C SER A 191 19.21 25.40 -20.20
N MET A 192 17.92 25.07 -20.02
CA MET A 192 17.20 25.23 -18.75
C MET A 192 17.78 24.34 -17.65
N ALA A 193 18.11 23.08 -17.96
CA ALA A 193 18.71 22.14 -17.01
C ALA A 193 20.12 22.60 -16.54
N GLU A 194 20.94 23.13 -17.43
CA GLU A 194 22.26 23.69 -17.08
C GLU A 194 22.12 25.05 -16.36
N ALA A 195 21.16 25.91 -16.75
CA ALA A 195 20.88 27.16 -16.05
C ALA A 195 20.45 26.92 -14.59
N ALA A 196 19.54 25.96 -14.36
CA ALA A 196 19.12 25.54 -13.01
C ALA A 196 20.32 25.09 -12.16
N LYS A 197 21.18 24.23 -12.73
CA LYS A 197 22.40 23.69 -12.11
C LYS A 197 23.43 24.78 -11.79
N GLN A 198 23.68 25.71 -12.71
CA GLN A 198 24.61 26.82 -12.51
C GLN A 198 24.09 27.81 -11.45
N ALA A 199 22.79 28.14 -11.48
CA ALA A 199 22.17 29.00 -10.49
C ALA A 199 22.20 28.35 -9.09
N CYS A 200 21.81 27.08 -8.95
CA CYS A 200 21.89 26.38 -7.67
C CYS A 200 23.33 26.35 -7.13
N LYS A 201 24.32 26.07 -7.99
CA LYS A 201 25.74 26.10 -7.63
C LYS A 201 26.20 27.50 -7.17
N LEU A 202 25.75 28.57 -7.83
CA LEU A 202 26.07 29.97 -7.47
C LEU A 202 25.48 30.36 -6.11
N TRP A 203 24.25 29.92 -5.81
CA TRP A 203 23.57 30.17 -4.53
C TRP A 203 23.94 29.14 -3.43
N GLY A 204 24.86 28.21 -3.69
CA GLY A 204 25.29 27.19 -2.72
C GLY A 204 24.24 26.11 -2.40
N LEU A 205 23.21 25.98 -3.23
CA LEU A 205 22.09 25.06 -3.01
C LEU A 205 22.42 23.62 -3.44
N PRO A 206 22.02 22.60 -2.66
CA PRO A 206 22.00 21.21 -3.12
C PRO A 206 20.94 21.06 -4.22
N SER A 207 21.34 20.59 -5.40
CA SER A 207 20.42 20.41 -6.54
C SER A 207 20.56 19.06 -7.23
N THR A 208 19.48 18.55 -7.84
CA THR A 208 19.48 17.25 -8.54
C THR A 208 18.47 17.22 -9.69
N ASP A 209 18.97 16.93 -10.90
CA ASP A 209 18.14 16.49 -12.03
C ASP A 209 17.79 15.00 -11.85
N ILE A 210 16.49 14.66 -11.92
CA ILE A 210 16.03 13.27 -11.88
C ILE A 210 16.08 12.59 -13.25
N LEU A 211 15.82 13.32 -14.33
CA LEU A 211 15.55 12.74 -15.65
C LEU A 211 16.71 12.86 -16.64
N GLY A 212 17.61 13.83 -16.51
CA GLY A 212 18.80 13.96 -17.37
C GLY A 212 19.57 12.63 -17.53
N PRO A 213 20.09 12.02 -16.43
CA PRO A 213 20.84 10.77 -16.50
C PRO A 213 20.06 9.57 -17.10
N ILE A 214 18.74 9.53 -16.87
CA ILE A 214 17.87 8.48 -17.42
C ILE A 214 17.65 8.71 -18.92
N THR A 215 17.50 9.97 -19.32
CA THR A 215 17.26 10.39 -20.71
C THR A 215 18.52 10.20 -21.56
N GLU A 216 19.69 10.52 -21.03
CA GLU A 216 21.00 10.23 -21.64
C GLU A 216 21.23 8.72 -21.83
N ALA A 217 20.94 7.91 -20.81
CA ALA A 217 21.06 6.45 -20.90
C ALA A 217 20.11 5.85 -21.95
N ILE A 218 18.88 6.34 -22.05
CA ILE A 218 17.92 5.94 -23.09
C ILE A 218 18.38 6.39 -24.48
N ALA A 219 18.86 7.64 -24.63
CA ALA A 219 19.36 8.16 -25.89
C ALA A 219 20.57 7.35 -26.41
N SER A 220 21.51 7.01 -25.52
CA SER A 220 22.65 6.15 -25.82
C SER A 220 22.21 4.74 -26.22
N HIS A 221 21.22 4.15 -25.53
CA HIS A 221 20.72 2.82 -25.85
C HIS A 221 19.93 2.75 -27.17
N LEU A 222 19.20 3.82 -27.52
CA LEU A 222 18.43 3.91 -28.78
C LEU A 222 19.26 4.42 -29.97
N GLY A 223 20.41 5.05 -29.74
CA GLY A 223 21.20 5.70 -30.78
C GLY A 223 20.57 7.00 -31.33
N VAL A 224 19.69 7.65 -30.54
CA VAL A 224 18.90 8.82 -30.97
C VAL A 224 18.93 9.90 -29.88
N SER A 225 19.28 11.14 -30.27
CA SER A 225 19.32 12.29 -29.37
C SER A 225 17.94 12.62 -28.76
N PRO A 226 17.87 13.09 -27.51
CA PRO A 226 16.62 13.58 -26.92
C PRO A 226 16.03 14.76 -27.70
N SER A 227 14.70 14.92 -27.68
CA SER A 227 14.05 16.02 -28.42
C SER A 227 14.29 17.43 -27.86
N GLY A 228 14.87 17.56 -26.65
CA GLY A 228 15.16 18.87 -26.04
C GLY A 228 13.95 19.74 -25.70
N LEU A 229 12.73 19.18 -25.71
CA LEU A 229 11.48 19.94 -25.69
C LEU A 229 10.50 19.42 -24.62
N PRO A 230 9.90 20.30 -23.79
CA PRO A 230 8.88 19.92 -22.82
C PRO A 230 7.64 19.30 -23.46
N ARG A 231 6.82 18.61 -22.65
CA ARG A 231 5.56 18.02 -23.12
C ARG A 231 4.51 19.05 -23.56
N GLY A 232 4.58 20.28 -23.03
CA GLY A 232 3.69 21.39 -23.39
C GLY A 232 4.22 22.30 -24.52
N ALA A 233 5.38 22.00 -25.11
CA ALA A 233 6.04 22.88 -26.07
C ALA A 233 5.12 23.26 -27.25
N PRO A 234 5.13 24.54 -27.71
CA PRO A 234 4.38 24.96 -28.89
C PRO A 234 4.66 24.07 -30.12
N GLY A 235 3.59 23.73 -30.85
CA GLY A 235 3.65 22.81 -31.99
C GLY A 235 3.73 21.31 -31.64
N ARG A 236 3.94 20.95 -30.36
CA ARG A 236 4.11 19.55 -29.92
C ARG A 236 2.77 18.80 -29.74
N ASN A 237 1.92 18.81 -30.77
CA ASN A 237 0.61 18.13 -30.76
C ASN A 237 0.77 16.61 -30.87
N PHE A 238 0.99 15.93 -29.74
CA PHE A 238 0.85 14.48 -29.67
C PHE A 238 -0.64 14.10 -29.69
N PRO A 239 -1.12 13.33 -30.68
CA PRO A 239 -2.47 12.77 -30.60
C PRO A 239 -2.59 11.87 -29.38
N LEU A 240 -3.74 11.91 -28.70
CA LEU A 240 -4.04 11.01 -27.60
C LEU A 240 -3.96 9.56 -28.11
N SER A 241 -3.12 8.73 -27.47
CA SER A 241 -2.84 7.39 -27.97
C SER A 241 -3.97 6.41 -27.71
N ASP A 242 -4.00 5.29 -28.45
CA ASP A 242 -4.91 4.16 -28.19
C ASP A 242 -4.84 3.66 -26.74
N GLU A 243 -3.68 3.81 -26.08
CA GLU A 243 -3.51 3.51 -24.66
C GLU A 243 -4.28 4.49 -23.77
N TYR A 244 -4.31 5.78 -24.11
CA TYR A 244 -5.13 6.76 -23.40
C TYR A 244 -6.62 6.40 -23.51
N PHE A 245 -7.12 6.16 -24.73
CA PHE A 245 -8.51 5.78 -24.93
C PHE A 245 -8.86 4.45 -24.24
N ARG A 246 -7.98 3.45 -24.29
CA ARG A 246 -8.14 2.19 -23.54
C ARG A 246 -8.23 2.39 -22.03
N ARG A 247 -7.48 3.36 -21.46
CA ARG A 247 -7.60 3.73 -20.03
C ARG A 247 -8.94 4.38 -19.72
N ILE A 248 -9.46 5.25 -20.59
CA ILE A 248 -10.79 5.84 -20.44
C ILE A 248 -11.87 4.74 -20.46
N GLU A 249 -11.85 3.84 -21.44
CA GLU A 249 -12.77 2.68 -21.49
C GLU A 249 -12.65 1.79 -20.24
N ALA A 250 -11.44 1.56 -19.75
CA ALA A 250 -11.18 0.74 -18.56
C ALA A 250 -11.77 1.38 -17.29
N ILE A 251 -11.61 2.70 -17.13
CA ILE A 251 -12.17 3.47 -16.01
C ILE A 251 -13.70 3.46 -16.10
N GLU A 252 -14.27 3.77 -17.26
CA GLU A 252 -15.72 3.82 -17.46
C GLU A 252 -16.39 2.46 -17.20
N PHE A 253 -15.82 1.37 -17.72
CA PHE A 253 -16.28 0.01 -17.43
C PHE A 253 -16.25 -0.31 -15.94
N THR A 254 -15.14 0.04 -15.27
CA THR A 254 -14.90 -0.33 -13.88
C THR A 254 -15.81 0.43 -12.91
N ILE A 255 -16.06 1.72 -13.15
CA ILE A 255 -17.02 2.52 -12.36
C ILE A 255 -18.43 1.93 -12.50
N LYS A 256 -18.90 1.71 -13.74
CA LYS A 256 -20.22 1.12 -14.03
C LYS A 256 -20.44 -0.26 -13.39
N GLN A 257 -19.37 -0.99 -13.07
CA GLN A 257 -19.43 -2.33 -12.50
C GLN A 257 -19.31 -2.35 -10.96
N ASP A 258 -18.82 -1.29 -10.30
CA ASP A 258 -18.77 -1.23 -8.83
C ASP A 258 -20.10 -0.75 -8.21
N ASP A 259 -20.78 0.20 -8.85
CA ASP A 259 -22.08 0.72 -8.41
C ASP A 259 -23.25 -0.27 -8.66
N GLY A 260 -23.07 -1.21 -9.58
CA GLY A 260 -24.11 -2.19 -9.95
C GLY A 260 -23.54 -3.38 -10.72
N ALA A 261 -23.06 -4.39 -9.99
CA ALA A 261 -22.35 -5.54 -10.56
C ALA A 261 -23.24 -6.44 -11.45
N LEU A 262 -23.38 -6.08 -12.73
CA LEU A 262 -24.07 -6.88 -13.74
C LEU A 262 -23.31 -8.20 -14.00
N PRO A 263 -23.89 -9.39 -13.74
CA PRO A 263 -23.18 -10.67 -13.88
C PRO A 263 -22.72 -10.98 -15.31
N GLN A 264 -23.37 -10.39 -16.31
CA GLN A 264 -23.03 -10.53 -17.74
C GLN A 264 -21.72 -9.84 -18.13
N ASN A 265 -21.29 -8.82 -17.39
CA ASN A 265 -20.08 -8.06 -17.71
C ASN A 265 -18.79 -8.74 -17.22
N LEU A 266 -18.86 -9.76 -16.35
CA LEU A 266 -17.66 -10.48 -15.87
C LEU A 266 -16.84 -11.05 -17.05
N ASN A 267 -17.50 -11.54 -18.10
CA ASN A 267 -16.86 -12.05 -19.31
C ASN A 267 -16.07 -10.99 -20.10
N LYS A 268 -16.38 -9.69 -19.91
CA LYS A 268 -15.73 -8.56 -20.58
C LYS A 268 -14.58 -7.96 -19.75
N ALA A 269 -14.37 -8.43 -18.53
CA ALA A 269 -13.29 -7.95 -17.67
C ALA A 269 -11.95 -8.59 -18.07
N ASP A 270 -10.88 -7.81 -17.91
CA ASP A 270 -9.50 -8.30 -17.88
C ASP A 270 -9.19 -8.94 -16.52
N ILE A 271 -9.71 -8.37 -15.44
CA ILE A 271 -9.41 -8.74 -14.05
C ILE A 271 -10.72 -8.78 -13.24
N VAL A 272 -10.92 -9.82 -12.44
CA VAL A 272 -12.08 -9.94 -11.55
C VAL A 272 -11.60 -10.02 -10.10
N LEU A 273 -12.04 -9.11 -9.23
CA LEU A 273 -11.67 -9.06 -7.82
C LEU A 273 -12.78 -9.63 -6.94
N ALA A 274 -12.58 -10.83 -6.41
CA ALA A 274 -13.51 -11.51 -5.51
C ALA A 274 -13.07 -11.34 -4.04
N GLY A 275 -13.96 -10.98 -3.12
CA GLY A 275 -13.59 -10.94 -1.69
C GLY A 275 -14.63 -10.29 -0.78
N VAL A 276 -14.44 -10.42 0.54
CA VAL A 276 -15.37 -9.93 1.57
C VAL A 276 -15.55 -8.40 1.56
N SER A 277 -16.59 -7.88 2.22
CA SER A 277 -16.80 -6.43 2.27
C SER A 277 -15.64 -5.72 3.00
N ARG A 278 -15.14 -4.62 2.41
CA ARG A 278 -13.99 -3.77 2.86
C ARG A 278 -12.56 -4.29 2.63
N THR A 279 -12.37 -5.28 1.75
CA THR A 279 -11.04 -5.73 1.21
C THR A 279 -10.34 -4.76 0.24
N GLY A 280 -10.71 -3.48 0.21
CA GLY A 280 -10.09 -2.51 -0.71
C GLY A 280 -10.44 -2.62 -2.19
N LYS A 281 -11.43 -3.46 -2.58
CA LYS A 281 -11.85 -3.67 -3.98
C LYS A 281 -12.01 -2.38 -4.80
N THR A 282 -12.91 -1.46 -4.42
CA THR A 282 -13.21 -0.22 -5.15
C THR A 282 -11.96 0.63 -5.50
N PRO A 283 -11.10 1.06 -4.53
CA PRO A 283 -9.90 1.83 -4.89
C PRO A 283 -8.88 1.00 -5.71
N LEU A 284 -8.78 -0.31 -5.47
CA LEU A 284 -7.89 -1.19 -6.21
C LEU A 284 -8.33 -1.41 -7.66
N SER A 285 -9.63 -1.57 -7.92
CA SER A 285 -10.18 -1.69 -9.27
C SER A 285 -10.01 -0.38 -10.05
N ILE A 286 -10.29 0.77 -9.42
CA ILE A 286 -10.06 2.09 -10.03
C ILE A 286 -8.57 2.31 -10.35
N TYR A 287 -7.66 1.95 -9.45
CA TYR A 287 -6.21 2.05 -9.69
C TYR A 287 -5.76 1.16 -10.87
N LEU A 288 -6.24 -0.08 -10.93
CA LEU A 288 -5.98 -1.00 -12.05
C LEU A 288 -6.58 -0.48 -13.37
N ALA A 289 -7.76 0.15 -13.32
CA ALA A 289 -8.39 0.77 -14.48
C ALA A 289 -7.59 1.97 -15.02
N GLN A 290 -6.98 2.78 -14.15
CA GLN A 290 -6.03 3.83 -14.55
C GLN A 290 -4.77 3.28 -15.25
N LYS A 291 -4.42 2.00 -15.05
CA LYS A 291 -3.37 1.30 -15.82
C LYS A 291 -3.88 0.67 -17.13
N GLY A 292 -5.17 0.74 -17.43
CA GLY A 292 -5.78 0.31 -18.69
C GLY A 292 -6.46 -1.07 -18.68
N TYR A 293 -6.83 -1.60 -17.50
CA TYR A 293 -7.49 -2.91 -17.35
C TYR A 293 -8.96 -2.76 -16.99
N LYS A 294 -9.86 -3.46 -17.69
CA LYS A 294 -11.29 -3.50 -17.35
C LYS A 294 -11.49 -4.39 -16.13
N VAL A 295 -11.82 -3.81 -14.97
CA VAL A 295 -11.92 -4.56 -13.71
C VAL A 295 -13.38 -4.72 -13.26
N ALA A 296 -13.74 -5.92 -12.82
CA ALA A 296 -15.03 -6.20 -12.23
C ALA A 296 -14.88 -6.62 -10.75
N ASN A 297 -15.63 -5.99 -9.86
CA ASN A 297 -15.66 -6.33 -8.44
C ASN A 297 -16.81 -7.29 -8.15
N VAL A 298 -16.52 -8.40 -7.44
CA VAL A 298 -17.55 -9.32 -6.95
C VAL A 298 -17.47 -9.40 -5.42
N PRO A 299 -18.48 -8.89 -4.69
CA PRO A 299 -18.51 -9.00 -3.24
C PRO A 299 -18.85 -10.44 -2.84
N ILE A 300 -18.02 -11.03 -1.97
CA ILE A 300 -18.40 -12.23 -1.23
C ILE A 300 -19.15 -11.75 0.02
N VAL A 301 -20.35 -12.28 0.24
CA VAL A 301 -21.21 -11.99 1.41
C VAL A 301 -21.80 -13.30 1.91
N MET A 302 -21.76 -13.54 3.22
CA MET A 302 -22.29 -14.76 3.82
C MET A 302 -23.81 -14.88 3.55
N GLY A 303 -24.25 -16.05 3.08
CA GLY A 303 -25.67 -16.33 2.80
C GLY A 303 -26.18 -15.81 1.45
N VAL A 304 -25.33 -15.17 0.63
CA VAL A 304 -25.66 -14.79 -0.75
C VAL A 304 -24.95 -15.75 -1.71
N GLU A 305 -25.69 -16.32 -2.67
CA GLU A 305 -25.08 -17.15 -3.71
C GLU A 305 -24.19 -16.31 -4.64
N MET A 306 -23.01 -16.82 -4.97
CA MET A 306 -22.10 -16.19 -5.92
C MET A 306 -22.68 -16.33 -7.35
N PRO A 307 -22.60 -15.30 -8.20
CA PRO A 307 -23.19 -15.34 -9.54
C PRO A 307 -22.53 -16.43 -10.38
N LYS A 308 -23.34 -17.30 -11.01
CA LYS A 308 -22.87 -18.46 -11.79
C LYS A 308 -21.84 -18.09 -12.88
N THR A 309 -21.92 -16.88 -13.43
CA THR A 309 -20.95 -16.37 -14.42
C THR A 309 -19.53 -16.21 -13.86
N LEU A 310 -19.33 -16.03 -12.55
CA LEU A 310 -18.00 -15.99 -11.92
C LEU A 310 -17.25 -17.32 -12.06
N PHE A 311 -17.96 -18.44 -12.18
CA PHE A 311 -17.37 -19.77 -12.39
C PHE A 311 -17.36 -20.17 -13.88
N GLN A 312 -17.78 -19.27 -14.77
CA GLN A 312 -17.80 -19.44 -16.24
C GLN A 312 -16.81 -18.52 -16.95
N VAL A 313 -16.32 -17.47 -16.29
CA VAL A 313 -15.16 -16.70 -16.77
C VAL A 313 -13.89 -17.54 -16.69
N ASP A 314 -12.93 -17.15 -17.52
CA ASP A 314 -11.53 -17.60 -17.43
C ASP A 314 -10.98 -17.45 -15.99
N PRO A 315 -10.67 -18.56 -15.30
CA PRO A 315 -10.23 -18.53 -13.91
C PRO A 315 -8.80 -17.97 -13.74
N GLU A 316 -8.02 -17.82 -14.83
CA GLU A 316 -6.73 -17.14 -14.77
C GLU A 316 -6.88 -15.61 -14.51
N LYS A 317 -8.08 -15.04 -14.73
CA LYS A 317 -8.42 -13.63 -14.50
C LYS A 317 -9.00 -13.30 -13.13
N VAL A 318 -9.35 -14.30 -12.33
CA VAL A 318 -10.03 -14.10 -11.04
C VAL A 318 -9.00 -14.09 -9.91
N PHE A 319 -9.07 -13.06 -9.06
CA PHE A 319 -8.17 -12.84 -7.93
C PHE A 319 -8.99 -12.73 -6.64
N GLY A 320 -8.68 -13.59 -5.66
CA GLY A 320 -9.25 -13.54 -4.33
C GLY A 320 -8.54 -12.49 -3.48
N LEU A 321 -9.29 -11.66 -2.75
CA LEU A 321 -8.75 -10.71 -1.78
C LEU A 321 -9.15 -11.13 -0.37
N THR A 322 -8.17 -11.35 0.49
CA THR A 322 -8.35 -11.67 1.92
C THR A 322 -7.66 -10.63 2.80
N ILE A 323 -8.03 -10.57 4.07
CA ILE A 323 -7.58 -9.55 5.03
C ILE A 323 -7.63 -10.10 6.45
N ASN A 324 -6.69 -9.67 7.29
CA ASN A 324 -6.65 -10.03 8.71
C ASN A 324 -7.95 -9.60 9.42
N PRO A 325 -8.60 -10.48 10.21
CA PRO A 325 -9.91 -10.21 10.80
C PRO A 325 -9.92 -9.02 11.77
N VAL A 326 -8.83 -8.77 12.50
CA VAL A 326 -8.73 -7.65 13.45
C VAL A 326 -8.65 -6.31 12.73
N VAL A 327 -7.91 -6.27 11.62
CA VAL A 327 -7.82 -5.08 10.75
C VAL A 327 -9.15 -4.85 10.03
N LEU A 328 -9.79 -5.91 9.54
CA LEU A 328 -11.11 -5.84 8.91
C LEU A 328 -12.19 -5.32 9.88
N GLN A 329 -12.27 -5.85 11.10
CA GLN A 329 -13.16 -5.31 12.14
C GLN A 329 -12.88 -3.81 12.38
N THR A 330 -11.61 -3.41 12.48
CA THR A 330 -11.24 -2.01 12.72
C THR A 330 -11.73 -1.09 11.60
N ILE A 331 -11.57 -1.49 10.34
CA ILE A 331 -12.07 -0.75 9.16
C ILE A 331 -13.62 -0.70 9.15
N ARG A 332 -14.30 -1.80 9.51
CA ARG A 332 -15.77 -1.84 9.58
C ARG A 332 -16.33 -0.97 10.69
N ARG A 333 -15.74 -1.03 11.90
CA ARG A 333 -16.09 -0.15 13.04
C ARG A 333 -15.89 1.32 12.70
N ALA A 334 -14.87 1.68 11.90
CA ALA A 334 -14.68 3.04 11.42
C ALA A 334 -15.80 3.46 10.44
N ARG A 335 -16.09 2.66 9.39
CA ARG A 335 -17.19 2.96 8.45
C ARG A 335 -18.54 3.04 9.14
N ALA A 336 -18.84 2.11 10.05
CA ALA A 336 -20.14 2.02 10.71
C ALA A 336 -20.41 3.15 11.71
N LYS A 337 -19.37 3.83 12.19
CA LYS A 337 -19.50 5.15 12.86
C LYS A 337 -19.79 6.25 11.85
N SER A 338 -19.03 6.31 10.75
CA SER A 338 -19.15 7.35 9.71
C SER A 338 -20.48 7.34 8.94
N LEU A 339 -21.19 6.21 8.89
CA LEU A 339 -22.49 6.08 8.19
C LEU A 339 -23.71 6.14 9.13
N GLY A 340 -23.53 6.44 10.42
CA GLY A 340 -24.65 6.69 11.35
C GLY A 340 -25.61 5.52 11.62
N PHE A 341 -25.32 4.30 11.13
CA PHE A 341 -26.18 3.10 11.29
C PHE A 341 -26.72 2.91 12.72
N SER A 342 -27.88 2.27 12.88
CA SER A 342 -28.43 1.95 14.20
C SER A 342 -27.49 1.03 15.02
N LYS A 343 -27.73 0.85 16.32
CA LYS A 343 -26.85 0.06 17.19
C LYS A 343 -26.83 -1.43 16.77
N GLU A 344 -27.97 -1.96 16.36
CA GLU A 344 -28.16 -3.37 15.99
C GLU A 344 -27.35 -3.70 14.71
N VAL A 345 -27.49 -2.85 13.67
CA VAL A 345 -26.76 -2.99 12.40
C VAL A 345 -25.25 -2.76 12.59
N ARG A 346 -24.86 -1.86 13.50
CA ARG A 346 -23.45 -1.69 13.92
C ARG A 346 -22.86 -2.95 14.55
N SER A 347 -23.66 -3.69 15.32
CA SER A 347 -23.24 -4.88 16.05
C SER A 347 -22.83 -5.99 15.07
N ASN A 348 -23.81 -6.59 14.38
CA ASN A 348 -23.61 -7.79 13.57
C ASN A 348 -22.54 -7.59 12.45
N TYR A 349 -22.58 -6.47 11.71
CA TYR A 349 -21.60 -6.21 10.63
C TYR A 349 -20.14 -6.07 11.11
N SER A 350 -19.90 -5.74 12.38
CA SER A 350 -18.57 -5.42 12.91
C SER A 350 -18.13 -6.24 14.14
N GLU A 351 -18.91 -7.24 14.54
CA GLU A 351 -18.52 -8.25 15.53
C GLU A 351 -17.42 -9.18 15.00
N MET A 352 -16.57 -9.69 15.91
CA MET A 352 -15.42 -10.53 15.49
C MET A 352 -15.87 -11.85 14.86
N ASP A 353 -16.95 -12.44 15.37
CA ASP A 353 -17.35 -13.79 14.99
C ASP A 353 -18.10 -13.81 13.65
N TYR A 354 -18.91 -12.78 13.35
CA TYR A 354 -19.43 -12.53 12.00
C TYR A 354 -18.29 -12.28 11.00
N VAL A 355 -17.33 -11.40 11.35
CA VAL A 355 -16.16 -11.11 10.51
C VAL A 355 -15.31 -12.36 10.26
N ARG A 356 -15.14 -13.25 11.25
CA ARG A 356 -14.44 -14.53 11.10
C ARG A 356 -15.22 -15.47 10.18
N GLY A 357 -16.52 -15.66 10.42
CA GLY A 357 -17.38 -16.52 9.60
C GLY A 357 -17.47 -16.08 8.13
N GLU A 358 -17.47 -14.77 7.85
CA GLU A 358 -17.47 -14.25 6.47
C GLU A 358 -16.12 -14.51 5.76
N LEU A 359 -15.00 -14.41 6.48
CA LEU A 359 -13.68 -14.78 5.98
C LEU A 359 -13.52 -16.30 5.79
N GLU A 360 -14.10 -17.13 6.67
CA GLU A 360 -14.14 -18.60 6.54
C GLU A 360 -15.06 -19.05 5.39
N PHE A 361 -16.15 -18.32 5.13
CA PHE A 361 -17.00 -18.52 3.96
C PHE A 361 -16.25 -18.17 2.66
N ALA A 362 -15.58 -17.02 2.60
CA ALA A 362 -14.71 -16.66 1.47
C ALA A 362 -13.56 -17.66 1.28
N GLY A 363 -12.93 -18.11 2.36
CA GLY A 363 -11.86 -19.12 2.34
C GLY A 363 -12.33 -20.45 1.74
N ARG A 364 -13.57 -20.89 2.03
CA ARG A 364 -14.16 -22.08 1.40
C ARG A 364 -14.39 -21.90 -0.10
N ILE A 365 -14.88 -20.73 -0.54
CA ILE A 365 -15.04 -20.41 -1.98
C ILE A 365 -13.67 -20.43 -2.68
N PHE A 366 -12.64 -19.84 -2.07
CA PHE A 366 -11.29 -19.85 -2.64
C PHE A 366 -10.67 -21.26 -2.67
N ALA A 367 -10.86 -22.08 -1.62
CA ALA A 367 -10.39 -23.47 -1.60
C ALA A 367 -11.04 -24.36 -2.67
N GLN A 368 -12.28 -24.06 -3.07
CA GLN A 368 -12.97 -24.71 -4.19
C GLN A 368 -12.44 -24.26 -5.56
N ASN A 369 -11.69 -23.15 -5.64
CA ASN A 369 -11.21 -22.53 -6.88
C ASN A 369 -9.69 -22.31 -6.84
N PRO A 370 -8.86 -23.38 -6.78
CA PRO A 370 -7.42 -23.29 -6.51
C PRO A 370 -6.59 -22.55 -7.59
N VAL A 371 -7.19 -22.24 -8.75
CA VAL A 371 -6.57 -21.41 -9.80
C VAL A 371 -6.58 -19.92 -9.42
N TRP A 372 -7.48 -19.46 -8.54
CA TRP A 372 -7.60 -18.06 -8.17
C TRP A 372 -6.53 -17.68 -7.13
N PRO A 373 -5.61 -16.71 -7.41
CA PRO A 373 -4.63 -16.29 -6.43
C PRO A 373 -5.32 -15.56 -5.27
N VAL A 374 -5.11 -16.02 -4.04
CA VAL A 374 -5.62 -15.38 -2.82
C VAL A 374 -4.57 -14.43 -2.27
N ILE A 375 -4.81 -13.13 -2.40
CA ILE A 375 -3.89 -12.06 -2.01
C ILE A 375 -4.35 -11.48 -0.68
N GLU A 376 -3.51 -11.59 0.36
CA GLU A 376 -3.72 -10.85 1.60
C GLU A 376 -3.39 -9.37 1.40
N VAL A 377 -4.34 -8.48 1.70
CA VAL A 377 -4.19 -7.01 1.56
C VAL A 377 -3.85 -6.28 2.87
N THR A 378 -3.65 -7.03 3.96
CA THR A 378 -3.41 -6.47 5.30
C THR A 378 -2.17 -5.56 5.34
N GLY A 379 -2.39 -4.26 5.61
CA GLY A 379 -1.31 -3.28 5.77
C GLY A 379 -0.56 -2.92 4.48
N LYS A 380 -1.03 -3.38 3.31
CA LYS A 380 -0.44 -3.07 2.01
C LYS A 380 -1.05 -1.83 1.40
N ALA A 381 -0.27 -1.14 0.57
CA ALA A 381 -0.77 -0.08 -0.29
C ALA A 381 -1.59 -0.66 -1.47
N ILE A 382 -2.37 0.20 -2.13
CA ILE A 382 -3.17 -0.20 -3.30
C ILE A 382 -2.23 -0.51 -4.48
N GLU A 383 -1.18 0.27 -4.60
CA GLU A 383 -0.07 0.19 -5.56
C GLU A 383 0.64 -1.17 -5.47
N GLU A 384 0.99 -1.60 -4.25
CA GLU A 384 1.63 -2.89 -3.99
C GLU A 384 0.72 -4.06 -4.36
N THR A 385 -0.56 -3.97 -3.97
CA THR A 385 -1.56 -5.01 -4.25
C THR A 385 -1.83 -5.12 -5.76
N ALA A 386 -1.93 -3.97 -6.45
CA ALA A 386 -2.04 -3.91 -7.91
C ALA A 386 -0.80 -4.48 -8.61
N ALA A 387 0.41 -4.20 -8.12
CA ALA A 387 1.65 -4.75 -8.70
C ALA A 387 1.70 -6.29 -8.62
N VAL A 388 1.22 -6.89 -7.53
CA VAL A 388 1.09 -8.36 -7.40
C VAL A 388 0.10 -8.92 -8.41
N ILE A 389 -1.10 -8.32 -8.53
CA ILE A 389 -2.14 -8.74 -9.48
C ILE A 389 -1.62 -8.64 -10.92
N LEU A 390 -1.04 -7.50 -11.30
CA LEU A 390 -0.55 -7.26 -12.66
C LEU A 390 0.62 -8.16 -13.04
N ARG A 391 1.51 -8.49 -12.09
CA ARG A 391 2.56 -9.48 -12.31
C ARG A 391 1.97 -10.86 -12.63
N LEU A 392 1.06 -11.35 -11.78
CA LEU A 392 0.43 -12.67 -11.97
C LEU A 392 -0.40 -12.74 -13.26
N TYR A 393 -1.15 -11.68 -13.58
CA TYR A 393 -1.93 -11.58 -14.82
C TYR A 393 -1.05 -11.62 -16.07
N GLN A 394 0.06 -10.86 -16.10
CA GLN A 394 0.93 -10.82 -17.28
C GLN A 394 1.82 -12.07 -17.41
N ASP A 395 2.21 -12.69 -16.31
CA ASP A 395 2.93 -13.96 -16.31
C ASP A 395 2.10 -15.09 -16.94
N ARG A 396 0.84 -15.23 -16.48
CA ARG A 396 -0.17 -16.12 -17.05
C ARG A 396 -0.38 -15.90 -18.55
N LYS A 397 -0.58 -14.63 -18.94
CA LYS A 397 -0.87 -14.22 -20.32
C LYS A 397 0.30 -14.44 -21.29
N ASN A 398 1.54 -14.25 -20.84
CA ASN A 398 2.72 -14.24 -21.71
C ASN A 398 3.63 -15.48 -21.56
N ARG A 399 3.41 -16.33 -20.54
CA ARG A 399 4.12 -17.60 -20.26
C ARG A 399 5.65 -17.53 -20.49
N CYS A 400 6.26 -16.48 -19.96
CA CYS A 400 7.69 -16.18 -20.16
C CYS A 400 8.57 -16.95 -19.17
N SER A 401 9.82 -17.26 -19.57
CA SER A 401 10.82 -17.89 -18.71
C SER A 401 11.26 -17.01 -17.52
N MET A 402 11.05 -15.69 -17.59
CA MET A 402 11.09 -14.79 -16.46
C MET A 402 9.77 -14.00 -16.34
N PRO A 403 9.09 -14.01 -15.17
CA PRO A 403 7.84 -13.32 -14.94
C PRO A 403 8.06 -11.80 -14.87
N ARG A 404 7.61 -11.08 -15.90
CA ARG A 404 7.81 -9.62 -16.03
C ARG A 404 6.55 -8.89 -16.51
N ILE A 405 6.38 -7.66 -16.05
CA ILE A 405 5.45 -6.72 -16.67
C ILE A 405 6.10 -6.15 -17.94
N SER A 406 5.40 -6.15 -19.06
CA SER A 406 5.93 -5.76 -20.37
C SER A 406 4.98 -4.83 -21.11
N LYS A 407 5.54 -3.82 -21.78
CA LYS A 407 4.82 -2.85 -22.61
C LYS A 407 5.63 -2.54 -23.86
N ARG A 408 4.95 -2.45 -25.00
CA ARG A 408 5.49 -1.86 -26.24
C ARG A 408 5.19 -0.35 -26.24
N TYR A 409 6.15 0.42 -26.74
CA TYR A 409 6.03 1.83 -27.08
C TYR A 409 6.10 1.98 -28.61
#